data_AF-A0A948Q0D1-F1
#
_entry.id   AF-A0A948Q0D1-F1
#
_cell.length_a   1.000
_cell.length_b   1.000
_cell.length_c   1.000
_cell.angle_alpha   90.00
_cell.angle_beta   90.00
_cell.angle_gamma   90.00
#
_symmetry.space_group_name_H-M   'P 1'
#
loop_
_entity.id
_entity.type
_entity.pdbx_description
1 polymer ?
#
loop_
_entity_poly.entity_id
_entity_poly.type
_entity_poly.pdbx_seq_one_letter_code
_entity_poly.pdbx_strand_id
1 'polypeptide(L)'
;MKKFLIVPLTLVLFVPVVVGAQGGPSFGPFSAIKMDRAVVEDVLAQDNDIYVKVTKDYWNKDFVVKISNEDMAYYRTWFNGQPEMSAKVYRSQQHNLQGYTYRINTAARFIEYWVDGNLVLHLERRK
;
A
#
# COMPACT_ATOMS: atom_id res chain seq x y z
N MET A 1 18.64 38.64 -52.98
CA MET A 1 18.02 39.07 -51.71
C MET A 1 17.82 37.83 -50.84
N LYS A 2 18.59 37.68 -49.76
CA LYS A 2 18.68 36.47 -48.92
C LYS A 2 17.55 36.47 -47.89
N LYS A 3 16.72 35.43 -47.88
CA LYS A 3 15.56 35.25 -46.98
C LYS A 3 16.05 34.77 -45.61
N PHE A 4 15.74 35.50 -44.55
CA PHE A 4 15.94 35.03 -43.18
C PHE A 4 14.61 34.47 -42.64
N LEU A 5 14.57 33.16 -42.45
CA LEU A 5 13.48 32.44 -41.77
C LEU A 5 13.83 32.44 -40.27
N ILE A 6 13.06 33.16 -39.46
CA ILE A 6 13.18 33.14 -38.00
C ILE A 6 12.23 32.05 -37.50
N VAL A 7 12.79 30.98 -36.95
CA VAL A 7 12.04 29.91 -36.26
C VAL A 7 11.88 30.33 -34.80
N PRO A 8 10.66 30.44 -34.24
CA PRO A 8 10.49 30.66 -32.81
C PRO A 8 10.75 29.34 -32.06
N LEU A 9 11.77 29.34 -31.21
CA LEU A 9 12.09 28.25 -30.29
C LEU A 9 11.18 28.36 -29.06
N THR A 10 10.10 27.59 -29.03
CA THR A 10 9.19 27.52 -27.88
C THR A 10 9.81 26.66 -26.78
N LEU A 11 10.34 27.31 -25.74
CA LEU A 11 10.83 26.65 -24.53
C LEU A 11 9.64 26.24 -23.65
N VAL A 12 9.24 24.98 -23.70
CA VAL A 12 8.23 24.42 -22.79
C VAL A 12 8.91 24.11 -21.46
N LEU A 13 8.74 25.01 -20.49
CA LEU A 13 9.13 24.78 -19.10
C LEU A 13 8.19 23.74 -18.48
N PHE A 14 8.67 22.51 -18.35
CA PHE A 14 8.03 21.50 -17.50
C PHE A 14 8.19 21.93 -16.04
N VAL A 15 7.13 22.51 -15.47
CA VAL A 15 7.06 22.71 -14.02
C VAL A 15 6.75 21.35 -13.39
N PRO A 16 7.65 20.76 -12.58
CA PRO A 16 7.28 19.57 -11.83
C PRO A 16 6.18 19.97 -10.86
N VAL A 17 5.00 19.39 -11.03
CA VAL A 17 3.93 19.47 -10.03
C VAL A 17 4.48 18.79 -8.78
N VAL A 18 4.87 19.60 -7.80
CA VAL A 18 5.12 19.11 -6.45
C VAL A 18 3.77 18.73 -5.88
N VAL A 19 3.38 17.46 -6.09
CA VAL A 19 2.25 16.86 -5.39
C VAL A 19 2.64 16.84 -3.92
N GLY A 20 2.20 17.84 -3.16
CA GLY A 20 2.37 17.85 -1.72
C GLY A 20 1.76 16.56 -1.16
N ALA A 21 2.58 15.80 -0.44
CA ALA A 21 2.13 14.63 0.30
C ALA A 21 1.11 15.04 1.36
N GLN A 22 -0.15 15.19 0.95
CA GLN A 22 -1.28 15.18 1.86
C GLN A 22 -1.27 13.79 2.48
N GLY A 23 -0.91 13.69 3.77
CA GLY A 23 -0.82 12.43 4.48
C GLY A 23 -2.07 11.59 4.23
N GLY A 24 -1.88 10.36 3.76
CA GLY A 24 -2.99 9.50 3.37
C GLY A 24 -3.91 9.13 4.56
N PRO A 25 -4.99 8.39 4.28
CA PRO A 25 -5.95 8.00 5.31
C PRO A 25 -5.26 7.29 6.48
N SER A 26 -5.74 7.56 7.69
CA SER A 26 -5.21 6.97 8.92
C SER A 26 -6.12 5.86 9.44
N PHE A 27 -5.52 4.80 9.97
CA PHE A 27 -6.19 3.61 10.47
C PHE A 27 -5.54 3.18 11.79
N GLY A 28 -6.17 3.50 12.92
CA GLY A 28 -5.57 3.29 14.23
C GLY A 28 -4.16 3.91 14.31
N PRO A 29 -3.11 3.16 14.69
CA PRO A 29 -1.74 3.68 14.76
C PRO A 29 -1.05 3.83 13.40
N PHE A 30 -1.70 3.50 12.29
CA PHE A 30 -1.11 3.54 10.96
C PHE A 30 -1.64 4.70 10.12
N SER A 31 -0.84 5.11 9.14
CA SER A 31 -1.23 5.97 8.02
C SER A 31 -0.86 5.30 6.70
N ALA A 32 -1.75 5.36 5.71
CA ALA A 32 -1.44 4.84 4.39
C ALA A 32 -0.53 5.81 3.62
N ILE A 33 0.63 5.32 3.21
CA ILE A 33 1.49 5.98 2.21
C ILE A 33 0.90 5.73 0.82
N LYS A 34 0.44 4.51 0.57
CA LYS A 34 -0.23 4.09 -0.66
C LYS A 34 -1.43 3.23 -0.34
N MET A 35 -2.53 3.44 -1.05
CA MET A 35 -3.71 2.59 -1.00
C MET A 35 -4.39 2.56 -2.37
N ASP A 36 -4.35 1.43 -3.04
CA ASP A 36 -5.08 1.19 -4.27
C ASP A 36 -6.55 0.89 -3.95
N ARG A 37 -7.43 1.87 -4.21
CA ARG A 37 -8.86 1.77 -3.91
C ARG A 37 -9.64 0.84 -4.83
N ALA A 38 -9.04 0.36 -5.93
CA ALA A 38 -9.66 -0.70 -6.74
C ALA A 38 -9.55 -2.07 -6.04
N VAL A 39 -8.57 -2.24 -5.15
CA VAL A 39 -8.30 -3.49 -4.44
C VAL A 39 -8.70 -3.40 -2.98
N VAL A 40 -8.35 -2.29 -2.31
CA VAL A 40 -8.51 -2.12 -0.87
C VAL A 40 -9.66 -1.18 -0.56
N GLU A 41 -10.66 -1.71 0.13
CA GLU A 41 -11.83 -0.97 0.58
C GLU A 41 -11.53 -0.21 1.89
N ASP A 42 -10.94 -0.90 2.86
CA ASP A 42 -10.75 -0.39 4.22
C ASP A 42 -9.58 -1.08 4.94
N VAL A 43 -9.12 -0.50 6.05
CA VAL A 43 -8.14 -1.11 6.95
C VAL A 43 -8.64 -0.99 8.38
N LEU A 44 -8.83 -2.14 9.03
CA LEU A 44 -9.09 -2.22 10.46
C LEU A 44 -7.76 -2.50 11.15
N ALA A 45 -7.26 -1.52 11.90
CA ALA A 45 -6.03 -1.65 12.66
C ALA A 45 -6.21 -1.23 14.12
N GLN A 46 -5.81 -2.10 15.03
CA GLN A 46 -5.80 -1.86 16.47
C GLN A 46 -4.49 -2.37 17.03
N ASP A 47 -3.71 -1.48 17.65
CA ASP A 47 -2.39 -1.75 18.20
C ASP A 47 -1.41 -2.40 17.19
N ASN A 48 -1.25 -3.72 17.27
CA ASN A 48 -0.40 -4.52 16.39
C ASN A 48 -1.20 -5.43 15.46
N ASP A 49 -2.52 -5.49 15.60
CA ASP A 49 -3.39 -6.29 14.75
C ASP A 49 -3.91 -5.47 13.57
N ILE A 50 -3.75 -6.02 12.37
CA ILE A 50 -4.13 -5.40 11.10
C ILE A 50 -4.96 -6.39 10.29
N TYR A 51 -6.09 -5.90 9.80
CA TYR A 51 -6.97 -6.56 8.86
C TYR A 51 -7.21 -5.62 7.68
N VAL A 52 -7.07 -6.11 6.46
CA VAL A 52 -7.28 -5.31 5.25
C VAL A 52 -8.52 -5.79 4.54
N LYS A 53 -9.53 -4.92 4.38
CA LYS A 53 -10.73 -5.23 3.63
C LYS A 53 -10.48 -5.03 2.14
N VAL A 54 -10.81 -6.03 1.35
CA VAL A 54 -10.57 -6.02 -0.09
C VAL A 54 -11.86 -6.20 -0.88
N THR A 55 -11.85 -5.67 -2.10
CA THR A 55 -12.98 -5.81 -3.03
C THR A 55 -13.22 -7.28 -3.38
N LYS A 56 -14.47 -7.60 -3.70
CA LYS A 56 -14.94 -8.98 -3.87
C LYS A 56 -14.15 -9.80 -4.91
N ASP A 57 -13.66 -9.15 -5.95
CA ASP A 57 -12.88 -9.77 -7.02
C ASP A 57 -11.55 -10.37 -6.51
N TYR A 58 -11.05 -9.88 -5.37
CA TYR A 58 -9.81 -10.30 -4.75
C TYR A 58 -10.01 -11.31 -3.61
N TRP A 59 -11.23 -11.76 -3.32
CA TRP A 59 -11.50 -12.69 -2.22
C TRP A 59 -10.88 -14.07 -2.39
N ASN A 60 -10.54 -14.46 -3.63
CA ASN A 60 -9.86 -15.74 -3.94
C ASN A 60 -8.37 -15.56 -4.21
N LYS A 61 -7.80 -14.37 -3.94
CA LYS A 61 -6.39 -14.09 -4.11
C LYS A 61 -5.63 -14.29 -2.82
N ASP A 62 -4.38 -14.72 -2.96
CA ASP A 62 -3.43 -14.74 -1.85
C ASP A 62 -2.68 -13.41 -1.85
N PHE A 63 -2.72 -12.73 -0.71
CA PHE A 63 -1.92 -11.52 -0.51
C PHE A 63 -0.57 -11.90 0.08
N VAL A 64 0.49 -11.25 -0.38
CA VAL A 64 1.82 -11.35 0.20
C VAL A 64 2.06 -10.13 1.06
N VAL A 65 2.39 -10.36 2.33
CA VAL A 65 2.66 -9.32 3.30
C VAL A 65 4.15 -9.27 3.60
N LYS A 66 4.71 -8.07 3.48
CA LYS A 66 6.11 -7.76 3.80
C LYS A 66 6.15 -6.70 4.90
N ILE A 67 7.14 -6.79 5.77
CA ILE A 67 7.31 -5.87 6.89
C ILE A 67 8.75 -5.36 6.97
N SER A 68 8.92 -4.11 7.36
CA SER A 68 10.24 -3.51 7.52
C SER A 68 10.23 -2.42 8.60
N ASN A 69 11.42 -1.99 9.01
CA ASN A 69 11.58 -0.79 9.84
C ASN A 69 12.02 0.44 9.02
N GLU A 70 12.30 0.24 7.73
CA GLU A 70 12.71 1.25 6.76
C GLU A 70 11.78 1.19 5.55
N ASP A 71 11.49 2.36 4.97
CA ASP A 71 10.53 2.51 3.87
C ASP A 71 11.00 1.71 2.64
N MET A 72 10.20 0.73 2.20
CA MET A 72 10.46 -0.16 1.06
C MET A 72 11.83 -0.89 1.07
N ALA A 73 12.46 -1.06 2.24
CA ALA A 73 13.80 -1.62 2.36
C ALA A 73 13.96 -2.51 3.59
N TYR A 74 15.01 -3.34 3.59
CA TYR A 74 15.41 -4.18 4.72
C TYR A 74 14.25 -5.00 5.32
N TYR A 75 13.61 -5.80 4.47
CA TYR A 75 12.48 -6.65 4.89
C TYR A 75 12.88 -7.57 6.03
N ARG A 76 12.03 -7.60 7.06
CA ARG A 76 12.19 -8.43 8.24
C ARG A 76 11.58 -9.78 8.00
N THR A 77 12.21 -10.78 8.60
CA THR A 77 11.69 -12.13 8.65
C THR A 77 10.54 -12.23 9.66
N TRP A 78 9.45 -12.88 9.25
CA TRP A 78 8.35 -13.27 10.12
C TRP A 78 8.77 -14.36 11.11
N PHE A 79 7.94 -14.65 12.10
CA PHE A 79 8.23 -15.68 13.12
C PHE A 79 8.49 -17.08 12.53
N ASN A 80 7.94 -17.37 11.35
CA ASN A 80 8.15 -18.62 10.62
C ASN A 80 9.49 -18.69 9.85
N GLY A 81 10.36 -17.68 9.97
CA GLY A 81 11.64 -17.64 9.27
C GLY A 81 11.57 -17.19 7.81
N GLN A 82 10.40 -16.78 7.31
CA GLN A 82 10.25 -16.29 5.92
C GLN A 82 10.15 -14.76 5.86
N PRO A 83 10.67 -14.10 4.79
CA PRO A 83 10.52 -12.65 4.60
C PRO A 83 9.12 -12.24 4.15
N GLU A 84 8.31 -13.21 3.72
CA GLU A 84 6.97 -13.01 3.18
C GLU A 84 5.95 -13.84 3.96
N MET A 85 4.77 -13.29 4.18
CA MET A 85 3.64 -13.98 4.81
C MET A 85 2.45 -13.95 3.88
N SER A 86 1.87 -15.12 3.59
CA SER A 86 0.62 -15.19 2.86
C SER A 86 -0.56 -14.85 3.78
N ALA A 87 -1.40 -13.91 3.36
CA ALA A 87 -2.64 -13.55 4.02
C ALA A 87 -3.84 -13.88 3.12
N LYS A 88 -4.69 -14.79 3.58
CA LYS A 88 -5.95 -15.17 2.90
C LYS A 88 -7.06 -14.22 3.30
N VAL A 89 -8.17 -14.26 2.57
CA VAL A 89 -9.36 -13.45 2.87
C VAL A 89 -10.41 -14.30 3.60
N TYR A 90 -10.97 -13.78 4.69
CA TYR A 90 -12.13 -14.38 5.36
C TYR A 90 -13.34 -14.33 4.44
N ARG A 91 -13.90 -15.51 4.13
CA ARG A 91 -15.08 -15.62 3.25
C ARG A 91 -16.40 -15.78 4.01
N SER A 92 -16.35 -16.21 5.27
CA SER A 92 -17.56 -16.33 6.10
C SER A 92 -17.92 -14.99 6.72
N GLN A 93 -19.20 -14.82 7.05
CA GLN A 93 -19.70 -13.65 7.81
C GLN A 93 -19.40 -13.75 9.31
N GLN A 94 -18.77 -14.82 9.76
CA GLN A 94 -18.46 -15.04 11.16
C GLN A 94 -17.54 -13.91 11.66
N HIS A 95 -17.87 -13.35 12.82
CA HIS A 95 -17.14 -12.23 13.43
C HIS A 95 -17.14 -10.90 12.64
N ASN A 96 -18.03 -10.73 11.64
CA ASN A 96 -18.13 -9.52 10.82
C ASN A 96 -16.84 -9.16 10.04
N LEU A 97 -15.98 -10.14 9.76
CA LEU A 97 -14.71 -9.96 9.04
C LEU A 97 -14.77 -10.41 7.58
N GLN A 98 -15.95 -10.65 7.01
CA GLN A 98 -16.07 -11.05 5.61
C GLN A 98 -15.39 -10.02 4.68
N GLY A 99 -14.54 -10.51 3.78
CA GLY A 99 -13.78 -9.67 2.85
C GLY A 99 -12.52 -9.05 3.44
N TYR A 100 -12.25 -9.24 4.74
CA TYR A 100 -10.98 -8.87 5.35
C TYR A 100 -9.93 -9.97 5.18
N THR A 101 -8.67 -9.58 5.07
CA THR A 101 -7.55 -10.52 5.21
C THR A 101 -7.54 -11.15 6.59
N TYR A 102 -6.89 -12.31 6.71
CA TYR A 102 -6.51 -12.88 7.98
C TYR A 102 -5.66 -11.90 8.76
N ARG A 103 -5.75 -12.00 10.08
CA ARG A 103 -5.06 -11.11 11.01
C ARG A 103 -3.56 -11.16 10.77
N ILE A 104 -2.97 -10.00 10.52
CA ILE A 104 -1.54 -9.78 10.61
C ILE A 104 -1.24 -9.14 11.96
N ASN A 105 -0.31 -9.71 12.72
CA ASN A 105 0.16 -9.13 13.97
C ASN A 105 1.64 -8.76 13.84
N THR A 106 1.97 -7.46 13.97
CA THR A 106 3.36 -7.00 13.84
C THR A 106 3.63 -5.67 14.54
N ALA A 107 4.83 -5.56 15.12
CA ALA A 107 5.36 -4.31 15.67
C ALA A 107 6.26 -3.55 14.66
N ALA A 108 6.32 -4.01 13.40
CA ALA A 108 7.10 -3.33 12.36
C ALA A 108 6.57 -1.91 12.10
N ARG A 109 7.47 -1.05 11.59
CA ARG A 109 7.12 0.33 11.24
C ARG A 109 6.35 0.38 9.93
N PHE A 110 6.78 -0.38 8.93
CA PHE A 110 6.14 -0.41 7.62
C PHE A 110 5.54 -1.79 7.34
N ILE A 111 4.38 -1.78 6.69
CA ILE A 111 3.65 -2.98 6.30
C ILE A 111 3.18 -2.80 4.87
N GLU A 112 3.49 -3.76 4.03
CA GLU A 112 3.14 -3.76 2.62
C GLU A 112 2.29 -4.98 2.28
N TYR A 113 1.20 -4.76 1.55
CA TYR A 113 0.40 -5.83 0.96
C TYR A 113 0.56 -5.82 -0.56
N TRP A 114 0.88 -7.00 -1.08
CA TRP A 114 1.11 -7.26 -2.48
C TRP A 114 0.13 -8.31 -2.98
N VAL A 115 -0.36 -8.16 -4.21
CA VAL A 115 -1.16 -9.19 -4.90
C VAL A 115 -0.76 -9.23 -6.36
N ASP A 116 -0.53 -10.43 -6.89
CA ASP A 116 -0.06 -10.66 -8.26
C ASP A 116 1.16 -9.78 -8.63
N GLY A 117 2.08 -9.59 -7.68
CA GLY A 117 3.30 -8.78 -7.85
C GLY A 117 3.11 -7.26 -7.73
N ASN A 118 1.90 -6.77 -7.48
CA ASN A 118 1.60 -5.34 -7.38
C ASN A 118 1.43 -4.90 -5.92
N LEU A 119 2.11 -3.82 -5.52
CA LEU A 119 1.91 -3.18 -4.21
C LEU A 119 0.56 -2.45 -4.19
N VAL A 120 -0.38 -2.93 -3.39
CA VAL A 120 -1.75 -2.38 -3.30
C VAL A 120 -2.00 -1.60 -2.01
N LEU A 121 -1.23 -1.86 -0.95
CA LEU A 121 -1.29 -1.11 0.29
C LEU A 121 0.10 -0.98 0.89
N HIS A 122 0.43 0.24 1.31
CA HIS A 122 1.62 0.53 2.10
C HIS A 122 1.21 1.38 3.30
N LEU A 123 1.37 0.81 4.50
CA LEU A 123 1.12 1.45 5.77
C LEU A 123 2.42 1.81 6.47
N GLU A 124 2.46 3.00 7.06
CA GLU A 124 3.46 3.41 8.04
C GLU A 124 2.83 3.55 9.41
N ARG A 125 3.49 3.00 10.44
CA ARG A 125 3.15 3.21 11.83
C ARG A 125 3.56 4.61 12.25
N ARG A 126 2.59 5.38 12.73
CA ARG A 126 2.80 6.70 13.31
C ARG A 126 3.49 6.56 14.67
N LYS A 127 4.51 7.38 14.89
CA LYS A 127 5.27 7.44 16.14
C LYS A 127 4.43 7.96 17.29
#